data_AF-A0AAE6F8F3-F1
#
_entry.id   AF-A0AAE6F8F3-F1
#
_cell.length_a   1.000
_cell.length_b   1.000
_cell.length_c   1.000
_cell.angle_alpha   90.00
_cell.angle_beta   90.00
_cell.angle_gamma   90.00
#
_symmetry.space_group_name_H-M   'P 1'
#
loop_
_entity.id
_entity.type
_entity.pdbx_description
1 polymer ?
#
loop_
_entity_poly.entity_id
_entity_poly.type
_entity_poly.pdbx_seq_one_letter_code
_entity_poly.pdbx_strand_id
1 'polypeptide(L)'
;MSNYNPNRLKESAKGKSILDVASSLGLELKRVGRKYCWIEHPSFKIDPDKNTFSWYSKGDDLRNQDVIKMVEVINNVSFKEALHFLLGTEAGVFDGTKVPKKKPFVYRVREAKTFDYARKYLREERGLSDKTIDFFLNKGIMVQAIHKDFETGKTEPMIVFKHLDIEGKIVGGARQGIWYNKQLYPEKGRLKKTLYNSEGTSGVIVDIGEKAEFSKATPENPFRIYAFEAPIDMMSYYELHKDHLSNCRLVAMNGLNKGIISRAIVEALCADKTYVKKIEEQVSINRWLQKIDDLAGKSNAKIEKLKIILALDNDAPKFNPQSGRVEIPAKDFYHSFGINNIEVIPHMPKCHEGMTKNDWNDELKYQKGLLKEKVPSVSLQHTIDMVQHNLSSKDTPAIDF
;
A
#
# COMPACT_ATOMS: atom_id res chain seq x y z
N MET A 1 -55.07 5.45 -2.90
CA MET A 1 -53.93 4.51 -3.02
C MET A 1 -52.65 5.31 -2.83
N SER A 2 -51.93 5.07 -1.73
CA SER A 2 -50.70 5.80 -1.38
C SER A 2 -49.63 5.56 -2.44
N ASN A 3 -49.01 6.64 -2.94
CA ASN A 3 -47.94 6.62 -3.92
C ASN A 3 -46.77 5.74 -3.43
N TYR A 4 -46.70 4.50 -3.92
CA TYR A 4 -45.57 3.60 -3.75
C TYR A 4 -44.36 4.22 -4.46
N ASN A 5 -43.42 4.76 -3.68
CA ASN A 5 -42.16 5.29 -4.21
C ASN A 5 -41.01 4.34 -3.80
N PRO A 6 -40.59 3.41 -4.70
CA PRO A 6 -39.53 2.44 -4.43
C PRO A 6 -38.21 3.08 -4.00
N ASN A 7 -37.92 4.31 -4.48
CA ASN A 7 -36.69 5.01 -4.14
C ASN A 7 -36.68 5.42 -2.66
N ARG A 8 -37.82 5.82 -2.11
CA ARG A 8 -37.94 6.22 -0.70
C ARG A 8 -37.76 5.05 0.26
N LEU A 9 -38.28 3.86 -0.10
CA LEU A 9 -38.09 2.64 0.69
C LEU A 9 -36.62 2.20 0.69
N LYS A 10 -35.97 2.28 -0.47
CA LYS A 10 -34.54 1.99 -0.62
C LYS A 10 -33.68 2.94 0.21
N GLU A 11 -33.96 4.25 0.20
CA GLU A 11 -33.23 5.23 1.01
C GLU A 11 -33.43 5.00 2.51
N SER A 12 -34.66 4.73 2.94
CA SER A 12 -34.98 4.40 4.33
C SER A 12 -34.19 3.18 4.82
N ALA A 13 -34.18 2.09 4.02
CA ALA A 13 -33.42 0.90 4.35
C ALA A 13 -31.90 1.15 4.38
N LYS A 14 -31.36 1.93 3.43
CA LYS A 14 -29.94 2.34 3.42
C LYS A 14 -29.54 3.18 4.63
N GLY A 15 -30.48 3.96 5.18
CA GLY A 15 -30.26 4.82 6.34
C GLY A 15 -30.19 4.08 7.67
N LYS A 16 -30.51 2.78 7.74
CA LYS A 16 -30.43 2.00 8.99
C LYS A 16 -28.99 1.83 9.46
N SER A 17 -28.78 1.85 10.77
CA SER A 17 -27.51 1.57 11.43
C SER A 17 -27.03 0.17 11.06
N ILE A 18 -25.88 0.09 10.39
CA ILE A 18 -25.31 -1.19 9.98
C ILE A 18 -24.91 -2.05 11.18
N LEU A 19 -24.60 -1.46 12.34
CA LEU A 19 -24.31 -2.20 13.56
C LEU A 19 -25.57 -2.85 14.15
N ASP A 20 -26.68 -2.12 14.18
CA ASP A 20 -27.96 -2.62 14.71
C ASP A 20 -28.49 -3.73 13.81
N VAL A 21 -28.35 -3.56 12.48
CA VAL A 21 -28.69 -4.61 11.52
C VAL A 21 -27.77 -5.81 11.67
N ALA A 22 -26.47 -5.63 11.86
CA ALA A 22 -25.54 -6.74 12.11
C ALA A 22 -25.91 -7.51 13.39
N SER A 23 -26.32 -6.81 14.45
CA SER A 23 -26.84 -7.43 15.67
C SER A 23 -28.13 -8.21 15.40
N SER A 24 -29.03 -7.68 14.57
CA SER A 24 -30.29 -8.35 14.18
C SER A 24 -30.05 -9.58 13.31
N LEU A 25 -28.95 -9.62 12.56
CA LEU A 25 -28.47 -10.78 11.82
C LEU A 25 -27.76 -11.81 12.71
N GLY A 26 -27.61 -11.55 14.01
CA GLY A 26 -26.91 -12.45 14.94
C GLY A 26 -25.39 -12.46 14.79
N LEU A 27 -24.80 -11.42 14.18
CA LEU A 27 -23.34 -11.36 13.99
C LEU A 27 -22.63 -11.02 15.31
N GLU A 28 -21.77 -11.91 15.79
CA GLU A 28 -20.91 -11.62 16.93
C GLU A 28 -19.71 -10.76 16.50
N LEU A 29 -19.66 -9.51 16.98
CA LEU A 29 -18.68 -8.53 16.55
C LEU A 29 -17.64 -8.22 17.63
N LYS A 30 -16.36 -8.24 17.25
CA LYS A 30 -15.24 -7.74 18.05
C LYS A 30 -14.80 -6.36 17.56
N ARG A 31 -14.66 -5.40 18.49
CA ARG A 31 -14.15 -4.06 18.17
C ARG A 31 -12.64 -4.11 17.87
N VAL A 32 -12.24 -3.52 16.74
CA VAL A 32 -10.84 -3.37 16.31
C VAL A 32 -10.60 -1.92 15.89
N GLY A 33 -10.08 -1.13 16.84
CA GLY A 33 -9.94 0.32 16.68
C GLY A 33 -11.32 1.01 16.60
N ARG A 34 -11.57 1.70 15.48
CA ARG A 34 -12.88 2.32 15.17
C ARG A 34 -13.84 1.41 14.42
N LYS A 35 -13.37 0.25 13.95
CA LYS A 35 -14.16 -0.72 13.17
C LYS A 35 -14.59 -1.89 14.03
N TYR A 36 -15.49 -2.68 13.49
CA TYR A 36 -15.92 -3.96 14.05
C TYR A 36 -15.56 -5.08 13.09
N CYS A 37 -15.25 -6.24 13.62
CA CYS A 37 -14.83 -7.42 12.90
C CYS A 37 -15.72 -8.58 13.34
N TRP A 38 -16.27 -9.34 12.40
CA TRP A 38 -17.04 -10.53 12.74
C TRP A 38 -16.10 -11.63 13.24
N ILE A 39 -16.41 -12.21 14.40
CA ILE A 39 -15.57 -13.22 15.05
C ILE A 39 -15.41 -14.46 14.15
N GLU A 40 -16.50 -14.97 13.59
CA GLU A 40 -16.48 -16.17 12.72
C GLU A 40 -15.77 -15.90 11.38
N HIS A 41 -15.86 -14.67 10.88
CA HIS A 41 -15.23 -14.25 9.63
C HIS A 41 -14.38 -12.99 9.83
N PRO A 42 -13.10 -13.12 10.24
CA PRO A 42 -12.25 -11.97 10.58
C PRO A 42 -11.97 -11.00 9.42
N SER A 43 -12.17 -11.46 8.19
CA SER A 43 -12.08 -10.65 6.97
C SER A 43 -13.33 -9.80 6.72
N PHE A 44 -14.43 -10.03 7.44
CA PHE A 44 -15.63 -9.21 7.40
C PHE A 44 -15.47 -8.07 8.41
N LYS A 45 -15.47 -6.84 7.91
CA LYS A 45 -15.30 -5.65 8.74
C LYS A 45 -16.41 -4.64 8.51
N ILE A 46 -16.96 -4.11 9.58
CA ILE A 46 -17.94 -3.03 9.58
C ILE A 46 -17.24 -1.72 9.93
N ASP A 47 -17.48 -0.71 9.10
CA ASP A 47 -17.08 0.68 9.34
C ASP A 47 -18.30 1.48 9.80
N PRO A 48 -18.49 1.63 11.13
CA PRO A 48 -19.68 2.27 11.68
C PRO A 48 -19.70 3.77 11.37
N ASP A 49 -18.54 4.39 11.17
CA ASP A 49 -18.44 5.82 10.84
C ASP A 49 -18.93 6.12 9.41
N LYS A 50 -18.97 5.10 8.55
CA LYS A 50 -19.40 5.21 7.14
C LYS A 50 -20.69 4.49 6.85
N ASN A 51 -21.25 3.78 7.84
CA ASN A 51 -22.40 2.89 7.67
C ASN A 51 -22.22 1.86 6.53
N THR A 52 -21.02 1.28 6.41
CA THR A 52 -20.68 0.32 5.34
C THR A 52 -19.95 -0.90 5.90
N PHE A 53 -20.01 -2.02 5.17
CA PHE A 53 -19.20 -3.20 5.45
C PHE A 53 -18.19 -3.46 4.33
N SER A 54 -17.18 -4.26 4.63
CA SER A 54 -16.23 -4.77 3.65
C SER A 54 -15.92 -6.22 3.97
N TRP A 55 -16.17 -7.13 3.03
CA TRP A 55 -15.78 -8.53 3.16
C TRP A 55 -14.54 -8.80 2.33
N TYR A 56 -13.37 -8.53 2.92
CA TYR A 56 -12.08 -8.60 2.24
C TYR A 56 -11.78 -9.98 1.65
N SER A 57 -12.44 -11.03 2.16
CA SER A 57 -12.27 -12.38 1.63
C SER A 57 -13.10 -12.68 0.38
N LYS A 58 -14.17 -11.94 0.11
CA LYS A 58 -15.12 -12.34 -0.94
C LYS A 58 -14.97 -11.57 -2.26
N GLY A 59 -14.06 -10.60 -2.32
CA GLY A 59 -13.75 -9.85 -3.53
C GLY A 59 -13.77 -8.33 -3.30
N ASP A 60 -13.45 -7.60 -4.35
CA ASP A 60 -13.43 -6.13 -4.33
C ASP A 60 -14.83 -5.51 -4.46
N ASP A 61 -15.75 -6.27 -5.07
CA ASP A 61 -17.17 -5.94 -5.19
C ASP A 61 -17.86 -5.83 -3.83
N LEU A 62 -17.40 -6.59 -2.82
CA LEU A 62 -17.92 -6.52 -1.45
C LEU A 62 -17.15 -5.56 -0.54
N ARG A 63 -16.44 -4.57 -1.10
CA ARG A 63 -15.75 -3.52 -0.32
C ARG A 63 -16.58 -2.24 -0.22
N ASN A 64 -16.68 -1.70 1.00
CA ASN A 64 -17.43 -0.49 1.34
C ASN A 64 -18.88 -0.50 0.83
N GLN A 65 -19.54 -1.65 0.94
CA GLN A 65 -20.92 -1.84 0.51
C GLN A 65 -21.90 -1.44 1.62
N ASP A 66 -23.13 -1.11 1.22
CA ASP A 66 -24.16 -0.64 2.15
C ASP A 66 -24.86 -1.78 2.92
N VAL A 67 -25.72 -1.39 3.86
CA VAL A 67 -26.48 -2.29 4.73
C VAL A 67 -27.42 -3.23 3.95
N ILE A 68 -27.92 -2.83 2.77
CA ILE A 68 -28.76 -3.70 1.95
C ILE A 68 -27.93 -4.84 1.39
N LYS A 69 -26.79 -4.51 0.78
CA LYS A 69 -25.87 -5.52 0.25
C LYS A 69 -25.34 -6.44 1.36
N MET A 70 -25.23 -5.94 2.60
CA MET A 70 -24.85 -6.77 3.74
C MET A 70 -25.87 -7.88 3.98
N VAL A 71 -27.17 -7.55 4.03
CA VAL A 71 -28.24 -8.53 4.24
C VAL A 71 -28.33 -9.50 3.07
N GLU A 72 -28.22 -9.03 1.82
CA GLU A 72 -28.18 -9.91 0.64
C GLU A 72 -27.11 -10.99 0.78
N VAL A 73 -25.90 -10.59 1.20
CA VAL A 73 -24.76 -11.50 1.25
C VAL A 73 -24.80 -12.42 2.47
N ILE A 74 -25.18 -11.91 3.65
CA ILE A 74 -25.18 -12.70 4.89
C ILE A 74 -26.29 -13.75 4.86
N ASN A 75 -27.49 -13.38 4.43
CA ASN A 75 -28.63 -14.31 4.37
C ASN A 75 -28.72 -15.04 3.03
N ASN A 76 -27.86 -14.72 2.06
CA ASN A 76 -27.92 -15.23 0.69
C ASN A 76 -29.30 -15.03 0.03
N VAL A 77 -29.82 -13.81 0.13
CA VAL A 77 -31.16 -13.42 -0.35
C VAL A 77 -31.09 -12.38 -1.45
N SER A 78 -32.17 -12.26 -2.23
CA SER A 78 -32.30 -11.23 -3.25
C SER A 78 -32.41 -9.81 -2.67
N PHE A 79 -32.14 -8.80 -3.48
CA PHE A 79 -32.33 -7.39 -3.13
C PHE A 79 -33.71 -7.09 -2.52
N LYS A 80 -34.77 -7.70 -3.08
CA LYS A 80 -36.15 -7.47 -2.63
C LYS A 80 -36.40 -8.05 -1.24
N GLU A 81 -35.88 -9.24 -0.99
CA GLU A 81 -35.96 -9.91 0.32
C GLU A 81 -35.12 -9.18 1.36
N ALA A 82 -33.91 -8.74 1.00
CA ALA A 82 -33.08 -7.92 1.87
C ALA A 82 -33.77 -6.61 2.26
N LEU A 83 -34.44 -5.94 1.30
CA LEU A 83 -35.21 -4.73 1.58
C LEU A 83 -36.38 -5.02 2.53
N HIS A 84 -37.12 -6.11 2.29
CA HIS A 84 -38.21 -6.53 3.15
C HIS A 84 -37.74 -6.83 4.58
N PHE A 85 -36.65 -7.56 4.73
CA PHE A 85 -36.00 -7.81 6.02
C PHE A 85 -35.67 -6.50 6.74
N LEU A 86 -35.00 -5.57 6.06
CA LEU A 86 -34.61 -4.29 6.66
C LEU A 86 -35.80 -3.45 7.09
N LEU A 87 -36.87 -3.43 6.30
CA LEU A 87 -38.10 -2.69 6.63
C LEU A 87 -38.81 -3.27 7.86
N GLY A 88 -38.75 -4.59 8.07
CA GLY A 88 -39.28 -5.25 9.26
C GLY A 88 -38.33 -5.27 10.47
N THR A 89 -37.06 -4.90 10.29
CA THR A 89 -36.05 -4.90 11.37
C THR A 89 -36.13 -3.60 12.17
N GLU A 90 -36.29 -3.72 13.49
CA GLU A 90 -36.11 -2.60 14.43
C GLU A 90 -34.62 -2.27 14.56
N ALA A 91 -34.15 -1.34 13.73
CA ALA A 91 -32.80 -0.81 13.74
C ALA A 91 -32.87 0.72 13.78
N GLY A 92 -31.97 1.34 14.54
CA GLY A 92 -31.83 2.78 14.57
C GLY A 92 -31.42 3.36 13.22
N VAL A 93 -31.55 4.67 13.06
CA VAL A 93 -31.08 5.38 11.87
C VAL A 93 -29.63 5.79 12.10
N PHE A 94 -28.78 5.54 11.11
CA PHE A 94 -27.42 6.01 11.10
C PHE A 94 -27.40 7.54 11.09
N ASP A 95 -26.80 8.12 12.13
CA ASP A 95 -26.62 9.56 12.25
C ASP A 95 -25.16 9.94 11.99
N GLY A 96 -24.88 10.31 10.75
CA GLY A 96 -23.57 10.75 10.32
C GLY A 96 -23.04 11.99 11.05
N THR A 97 -23.91 12.79 11.70
CA THR A 97 -23.49 13.98 12.44
C THR A 97 -22.81 13.64 13.77
N LYS A 98 -23.12 12.45 14.33
CA LYS A 98 -22.49 11.93 15.54
C LYS A 98 -21.13 11.28 15.30
N VAL A 99 -20.77 11.05 14.04
CA VAL A 99 -19.46 10.49 13.67
C VAL A 99 -18.36 11.47 14.07
N PRO A 100 -17.44 11.09 14.97
CA PRO A 100 -16.37 11.99 15.39
C PRO A 100 -15.52 12.39 14.19
N LYS A 101 -15.52 13.69 13.85
CA LYS A 101 -14.69 14.25 12.77
C LYS A 101 -13.23 13.86 12.98
N LYS A 102 -12.56 13.41 11.92
CA LYS A 102 -11.14 13.04 11.98
C LYS A 102 -10.35 14.28 12.38
N LYS A 103 -9.61 14.21 13.48
CA LYS A 103 -8.70 15.28 13.89
C LYS A 103 -7.65 15.48 12.78
N PRO A 104 -7.28 16.73 12.45
CA PRO A 104 -6.21 16.99 11.51
C PRO A 104 -4.91 16.29 11.91
N PHE A 105 -4.11 15.89 10.92
CA PHE A 105 -2.77 15.41 11.18
C PHE A 105 -1.93 16.50 11.85
N VAL A 106 -1.13 16.11 12.84
CA VAL A 106 -0.18 17.00 13.53
C VAL A 106 1.19 16.34 13.49
N TYR A 107 2.15 17.03 12.87
CA TYR A 107 3.52 16.56 12.81
C TYR A 107 4.19 16.77 14.18
N ARG A 108 4.38 15.67 14.94
CA ARG A 108 5.00 15.66 16.28
C ARG A 108 6.30 14.85 16.33
N VAL A 109 6.93 14.66 15.18
CA VAL A 109 8.18 13.91 15.10
C VAL A 109 9.32 14.76 15.66
N ARG A 110 10.13 14.17 16.53
CA ARG A 110 11.39 14.79 16.98
C ARG A 110 12.46 14.52 15.94
N GLU A 111 12.67 15.49 15.06
CA GLU A 111 13.74 15.47 14.06
C GLU A 111 15.11 15.59 14.74
N ALA A 112 16.10 14.86 14.22
CA ALA A 112 17.49 14.96 14.64
C ALA A 112 18.16 16.16 13.96
N LYS A 113 19.21 16.69 14.59
CA LYS A 113 19.98 17.82 14.03
C LYS A 113 20.84 17.42 12.83
N THR A 114 21.24 16.15 12.75
CA THR A 114 22.06 15.62 11.67
C THR A 114 21.40 14.41 11.02
N PHE A 115 21.88 14.05 9.83
CA PHE A 115 21.38 12.91 9.05
C PHE A 115 22.41 11.75 9.00
N ASP A 116 23.34 11.70 9.95
CA ASP A 116 24.54 10.86 9.83
C ASP A 116 24.25 9.36 9.89
N TYR A 117 23.41 8.92 10.84
CA TYR A 117 23.04 7.50 10.96
C TYR A 117 22.20 7.03 9.77
N ALA A 118 21.26 7.86 9.33
CA ALA A 118 20.44 7.60 8.17
C ALA A 118 21.28 7.54 6.90
N ARG A 119 22.22 8.48 6.70
CA ARG A 119 23.14 8.48 5.56
C ARG A 119 24.01 7.23 5.56
N LYS A 120 24.62 6.90 6.71
CA LYS A 120 25.43 5.69 6.86
C LYS A 120 24.65 4.45 6.45
N TYR A 121 23.44 4.29 6.98
CA TYR A 121 22.55 3.18 6.65
C TYR A 121 22.16 3.14 5.15
N LEU A 122 21.74 4.27 4.58
CA LEU A 122 21.34 4.34 3.18
C LEU A 122 22.52 4.04 2.23
N ARG A 123 23.72 4.48 2.59
CA ARG A 123 24.93 4.25 1.79
C ARG A 123 25.45 2.83 1.93
N GLU A 124 25.72 2.40 3.16
CA GLU A 124 26.46 1.17 3.44
C GLU A 124 25.56 -0.07 3.41
N GLU A 125 24.32 0.01 3.91
CA GLU A 125 23.41 -1.13 3.93
C GLU A 125 22.45 -1.17 2.74
N ARG A 126 22.10 0.00 2.18
CA ARG A 126 21.15 0.11 1.06
C ARG A 126 21.81 0.38 -0.28
N GLY A 127 23.12 0.62 -0.33
CA GLY A 127 23.88 0.78 -1.57
C GLY A 127 23.61 2.08 -2.33
N LEU A 128 22.99 3.09 -1.70
CA LEU A 128 22.69 4.37 -2.35
C LEU A 128 23.95 5.26 -2.39
N SER A 129 24.17 5.95 -3.51
CA SER A 129 25.24 6.96 -3.59
C SER A 129 24.89 8.21 -2.80
N ASP A 130 25.91 8.95 -2.33
CA ASP A 130 25.69 10.24 -1.65
C ASP A 130 24.93 11.23 -2.55
N LYS A 131 25.19 11.24 -3.86
CA LYS A 131 24.44 12.06 -4.84
C LYS A 131 22.93 11.77 -4.81
N THR A 132 22.54 10.50 -4.73
CA THR A 132 21.12 10.12 -4.65
C THR A 132 20.55 10.46 -3.27
N ILE A 133 21.28 10.22 -2.19
CA ILE A 133 20.84 10.62 -0.84
C ILE A 133 20.59 12.14 -0.78
N ASP A 134 21.53 12.93 -1.29
CA ASP A 134 21.45 14.39 -1.32
C ASP A 134 20.30 14.89 -2.19
N PHE A 135 20.04 14.25 -3.34
CA PHE A 135 18.88 14.57 -4.18
C PHE A 135 17.57 14.45 -3.39
N PHE A 136 17.34 13.35 -2.67
CA PHE A 136 16.11 13.16 -1.89
C PHE A 136 16.04 14.06 -0.64
N LEU A 137 17.18 14.37 0.00
CA LEU A 137 17.25 15.35 1.09
C LEU A 137 16.89 16.76 0.60
N ASN A 138 17.42 17.18 -0.56
CA ASN A 138 17.17 18.49 -1.15
C ASN A 138 15.71 18.67 -1.60
N LYS A 139 15.00 17.57 -1.90
CA LYS A 139 13.55 17.59 -2.12
C LYS A 139 12.75 17.85 -0.83
N GLY A 140 13.38 17.87 0.34
CA GLY A 140 12.74 18.17 1.63
C GLY A 140 11.83 17.08 2.16
N ILE A 141 11.83 15.89 1.54
CA ILE A 141 10.92 14.80 1.88
C ILE A 141 11.49 13.80 2.88
N MET A 142 12.77 13.90 3.26
CA MET A 142 13.44 12.92 4.08
C MET A 142 14.16 13.58 5.27
N VAL A 143 13.99 13.02 6.46
CA VAL A 143 14.68 13.48 7.67
C VAL A 143 15.01 12.32 8.60
N GLN A 144 16.08 12.46 9.40
CA GLN A 144 16.38 11.53 10.48
C GLN A 144 15.61 11.96 11.73
N ALA A 145 15.04 11.01 12.44
CA ALA A 145 14.25 11.26 13.64
C ALA A 145 14.43 10.14 14.66
N ILE A 146 13.90 10.36 15.86
CA ILE A 146 13.90 9.37 16.93
C ILE A 146 12.51 8.74 17.03
N HIS A 147 12.42 7.43 16.82
CA HIS A 147 11.23 6.68 17.20
C HIS A 147 11.27 6.45 18.72
N LYS A 148 10.14 6.70 19.39
CA LYS A 148 9.89 6.24 20.75
C LYS A 148 8.69 5.30 20.75
N ASP A 149 8.89 4.10 21.28
CA ASP A 149 7.81 3.19 21.61
C ASP A 149 7.23 3.62 22.97
N PHE A 150 5.93 3.92 23.01
CA PHE A 150 5.30 4.49 24.22
C PHE A 150 4.96 3.43 25.26
N GLU A 151 4.87 2.15 24.89
CA GLU A 151 4.56 1.06 25.81
C GLU A 151 5.82 0.62 26.54
N THR A 152 6.92 0.46 25.82
CA THR A 152 8.19 -0.03 26.35
C THR A 152 9.18 1.08 26.71
N GLY A 153 8.94 2.31 26.27
CA GLY A 153 9.83 3.45 26.45
C GLY A 153 11.09 3.42 25.56
N LYS A 154 11.33 2.33 24.82
CA LYS A 154 12.53 2.16 23.97
C LYS A 154 12.57 3.20 22.85
N THR A 155 13.77 3.61 22.49
CA THR A 155 14.01 4.55 21.39
C THR A 155 15.01 4.00 20.38
N GLU A 156 14.80 4.32 19.11
CA GLU A 156 15.73 3.99 18.03
C GLU A 156 15.75 5.11 16.97
N PRO A 157 16.86 5.27 16.23
CA PRO A 157 16.90 6.19 15.11
C PRO A 157 16.08 5.62 13.93
N MET A 158 15.36 6.51 13.26
CA MET A 158 14.56 6.21 12.09
C MET A 158 14.71 7.30 11.03
N ILE A 159 14.35 6.96 9.80
CA ILE A 159 14.11 7.91 8.73
C ILE A 159 12.59 8.15 8.68
N VAL A 160 12.20 9.42 8.60
CA VAL A 160 10.84 9.82 8.25
C VAL A 160 10.83 10.34 6.83
N PHE A 161 10.06 9.67 5.97
CA PHE A 161 9.71 10.18 4.66
C PHE A 161 8.38 10.93 4.77
N LYS A 162 8.43 12.25 4.60
CA LYS A 162 7.28 13.16 4.76
C LYS A 162 6.31 12.96 3.58
N HIS A 163 5.03 12.92 3.90
CA HIS A 163 3.99 13.06 2.88
C HIS A 163 3.59 14.53 2.86
N LEU A 164 3.78 15.17 1.72
CA LEU A 164 3.47 16.58 1.52
C LEU A 164 2.20 16.68 0.68
N ASP A 165 1.31 17.60 1.01
CA ASP A 165 0.22 17.97 0.09
C ASP A 165 0.73 18.92 -1.00
N ILE A 166 -0.17 19.31 -1.91
CA ILE A 166 0.14 20.23 -3.01
C ILE A 166 0.69 21.59 -2.57
N GLU A 167 0.48 22.00 -1.32
CA GLU A 167 0.97 23.26 -0.74
C GLU A 167 2.30 23.07 0.02
N GLY A 168 2.86 21.85 0.02
CA GLY A 168 4.07 21.52 0.77
C GLY A 168 3.83 21.28 2.27
N LYS A 169 2.57 21.21 2.73
CA LYS A 169 2.27 20.92 4.13
C LYS A 169 2.44 19.44 4.42
N ILE A 170 3.07 19.13 5.55
CA ILE A 170 3.19 17.74 6.01
C ILE A 170 1.81 17.21 6.45
N VAL A 171 1.29 16.22 5.74
CA VAL A 171 0.00 15.55 5.98
C VAL A 171 0.13 14.09 6.42
N GLY A 172 1.37 13.60 6.50
CA GLY A 172 1.67 12.25 6.96
C GLY A 172 3.16 11.94 6.85
N GLY A 173 3.49 10.66 7.01
CA GLY A 173 4.84 10.19 6.71
C GLY A 173 5.03 8.70 6.92
N ALA A 174 6.02 8.14 6.25
CA ALA A 174 6.48 6.77 6.43
C ALA A 174 7.69 6.73 7.36
N ARG A 175 7.68 5.82 8.34
CA ARG A 175 8.79 5.56 9.26
C ARG A 175 9.55 4.33 8.81
N GLN A 176 10.86 4.49 8.64
CA GLN A 176 11.80 3.42 8.34
C GLN A 176 12.87 3.38 9.43
N GLY A 177 12.86 2.33 10.25
CA GLY A 177 13.92 2.07 11.22
C GLY A 177 15.25 1.84 10.53
N ILE A 178 16.33 2.29 11.18
CA ILE A 178 17.69 2.12 10.69
C ILE A 178 18.28 0.80 11.20
N TRP A 179 18.11 0.50 12.49
CA TRP A 179 18.68 -0.70 13.11
C TRP A 179 17.90 -1.97 12.81
N TYR A 180 18.64 -3.04 12.48
CA TYR A 180 18.07 -4.37 12.35
C TYR A 180 17.83 -5.00 13.72
N ASN A 181 16.59 -5.45 13.96
CA ASN A 181 16.21 -6.15 15.17
C ASN A 181 15.04 -7.11 14.87
N LYS A 182 15.34 -8.39 14.59
CA LYS A 182 14.35 -9.44 14.36
C LYS A 182 13.55 -9.81 15.61
N GLN A 183 14.09 -9.61 16.81
CA GLN A 183 13.37 -9.86 18.06
C GLN A 183 12.24 -8.84 18.24
N LEU A 184 12.53 -7.57 17.95
CA LEU A 184 11.55 -6.47 18.05
C LEU A 184 10.63 -6.38 16.82
N TYR A 185 11.13 -6.75 15.64
CA TYR A 185 10.40 -6.71 14.37
C TYR A 185 10.47 -8.07 13.65
N PRO A 186 9.71 -9.09 14.10
CA PRO A 186 9.83 -10.46 13.59
C PRO A 186 9.62 -10.61 12.09
N GLU A 187 8.69 -9.87 11.51
CA GLU A 187 8.37 -9.98 10.08
C GLU A 187 9.42 -9.27 9.22
N LYS A 188 9.63 -7.97 9.47
CA LYS A 188 10.37 -7.07 8.57
C LYS A 188 11.83 -6.85 8.98
N GLY A 189 12.21 -7.29 10.18
CA GLY A 189 13.54 -7.08 10.77
C GLY A 189 13.84 -5.63 11.17
N ARG A 190 12.99 -4.66 10.82
CA ARG A 190 13.12 -3.23 11.18
C ARG A 190 11.73 -2.60 11.36
N LEU A 191 11.66 -1.46 12.05
CA LEU A 191 10.48 -0.63 12.08
C LEU A 191 10.06 -0.21 10.66
N LYS A 192 8.83 -0.54 10.27
CA LYS A 192 8.20 -0.05 9.03
C LYS A 192 6.73 0.27 9.31
N LYS A 193 6.42 1.54 9.57
CA LYS A 193 5.08 2.01 9.98
C LYS A 193 4.77 3.39 9.40
N THR A 194 3.51 3.72 9.22
CA THR A 194 3.07 5.10 8.93
C THR A 194 3.03 5.94 10.22
N LEU A 195 3.19 7.26 10.10
CA LEU A 195 2.94 8.20 11.20
C LEU A 195 1.46 8.16 11.58
N TYR A 196 1.21 8.26 12.89
CA TYR A 196 -0.14 8.23 13.43
C TYR A 196 -1.01 9.33 12.83
N ASN A 197 -2.26 9.00 12.49
CA ASN A 197 -3.24 9.90 11.86
C ASN A 197 -2.84 10.53 10.52
N SER A 198 -1.84 9.97 9.82
CA SER A 198 -1.55 10.39 8.44
C SER A 198 -2.81 10.37 7.57
N GLU A 199 -2.88 11.26 6.59
CA GLU A 199 -3.96 11.23 5.60
C GLU A 199 -3.91 9.92 4.80
N GLY A 200 -5.06 9.25 4.66
CA GLY A 200 -5.12 7.84 4.27
C GLY A 200 -4.69 7.54 2.83
N THR A 201 -4.60 8.56 1.98
CA THR A 201 -4.13 8.46 0.60
C THR A 201 -2.96 9.40 0.29
N SER A 202 -2.25 9.81 1.34
CA SER A 202 -0.98 10.49 1.19
C SER A 202 0.16 9.48 1.02
N GLY A 203 1.12 9.80 0.15
CA GLY A 203 2.32 9.01 -0.09
C GLY A 203 3.55 9.91 -0.16
N VAL A 204 4.71 9.31 -0.39
CA VAL A 204 5.95 10.06 -0.65
C VAL A 204 6.00 10.35 -2.14
N ILE A 205 6.19 11.62 -2.51
CA ILE A 205 6.13 12.08 -3.90
C ILE A 205 7.43 12.81 -4.23
N VAL A 206 7.99 12.53 -5.41
CA VAL A 206 9.14 13.25 -5.97
C VAL A 206 8.93 13.53 -7.44
N ASP A 207 9.03 14.81 -7.82
CA ASP A 207 8.96 15.24 -9.22
C ASP A 207 10.35 15.21 -9.88
N ILE A 208 10.41 14.62 -11.07
CA ILE A 208 11.56 14.64 -11.98
C ILE A 208 11.20 15.50 -13.20
N GLY A 209 11.85 16.65 -13.31
CA GLY A 209 11.46 17.72 -14.22
C GLY A 209 10.59 18.78 -13.54
N GLU A 210 9.98 19.65 -14.35
CA GLU A 210 9.13 20.74 -13.87
C GLU A 210 7.65 20.34 -13.88
N LYS A 211 6.95 20.67 -12.78
CA LYS A 211 5.52 20.36 -12.64
C LYS A 211 4.65 20.95 -13.77
N ALA A 212 5.04 22.11 -14.31
CA ALA A 212 4.31 22.76 -15.40
C ALA A 212 4.27 21.89 -16.68
N GLU A 213 5.31 21.07 -16.91
CA GLU A 213 5.40 20.21 -18.09
C GLU A 213 4.48 19.00 -18.03
N PHE A 214 4.08 18.57 -16.82
CA PHE A 214 3.14 17.45 -16.66
C PHE A 214 1.80 17.73 -17.33
N SER A 215 1.30 18.97 -17.22
CA SER A 215 0.04 19.40 -17.85
C SER A 215 0.15 19.57 -19.38
N LYS A 216 1.37 19.69 -19.91
CA LYS A 216 1.66 19.85 -21.34
C LYS A 216 1.96 18.52 -22.04
N ALA A 217 1.75 17.39 -21.35
CA ALA A 217 2.02 16.06 -21.88
C ALA A 217 1.35 15.80 -23.25
N THR A 218 2.07 15.12 -24.12
CA THR A 218 1.59 14.64 -25.44
C THR A 218 1.68 13.11 -25.49
N PRO A 219 1.07 12.45 -26.48
CA PRO A 219 1.26 11.01 -26.67
C PRO A 219 2.74 10.60 -26.83
N GLU A 220 3.56 11.44 -27.47
CA GLU A 220 4.99 11.20 -27.72
C GLU A 220 5.83 11.48 -26.47
N ASN A 221 5.44 12.48 -25.66
CA ASN A 221 6.06 12.79 -24.38
C ASN A 221 5.02 12.83 -23.25
N PRO A 222 4.53 11.66 -22.81
CA PRO A 222 3.48 11.57 -21.80
C PRO A 222 4.02 11.93 -20.42
N PHE A 223 3.12 12.37 -19.54
CA PHE A 223 3.39 12.45 -18.11
C PHE A 223 3.41 11.02 -17.54
N ARG A 224 4.49 10.67 -16.84
CA ARG A 224 4.69 9.32 -16.30
C ARG A 224 4.58 9.29 -14.78
N ILE A 225 3.83 8.35 -14.24
CA ILE A 225 3.85 8.01 -12.82
C ILE A 225 4.67 6.73 -12.63
N TYR A 226 5.67 6.75 -11.76
CA TYR A 226 6.34 5.54 -11.29
C TYR A 226 5.90 5.26 -9.86
N ALA A 227 5.16 4.17 -9.65
CA ALA A 227 4.61 3.79 -8.36
C ALA A 227 5.42 2.67 -7.71
N PHE A 228 5.80 2.87 -6.45
CA PHE A 228 6.62 1.97 -5.64
C PHE A 228 5.89 1.60 -4.36
N GLU A 229 6.21 0.44 -3.80
CA GLU A 229 5.65 0.03 -2.50
C GLU A 229 6.19 0.84 -1.34
N ALA A 230 7.49 1.17 -1.35
CA ALA A 230 8.13 1.91 -0.28
C ALA A 230 9.18 2.92 -0.78
N PRO A 231 9.55 3.90 0.06
CA PRO A 231 10.51 4.94 -0.32
C PRO A 231 11.91 4.42 -0.64
N ILE A 232 12.36 3.34 0.01
CA ILE A 232 13.68 2.75 -0.27
C ILE A 232 13.73 2.16 -1.68
N ASP A 233 12.65 1.53 -2.13
CA ASP A 233 12.53 0.98 -3.48
C ASP A 233 12.49 2.09 -4.52
N MET A 234 11.75 3.18 -4.25
CA MET A 234 11.78 4.40 -5.06
C MET A 234 13.21 4.97 -5.19
N MET A 235 13.93 5.13 -4.09
CA MET A 235 15.29 5.67 -4.11
C MET A 235 16.26 4.75 -4.87
N SER A 236 16.09 3.44 -4.73
CA SER A 236 16.92 2.45 -5.41
C SER A 236 16.64 2.43 -6.91
N TYR A 237 15.37 2.51 -7.32
CA TYR A 237 14.99 2.65 -8.71
C TYR A 237 15.53 3.95 -9.32
N TYR A 238 15.42 5.06 -8.60
CA TYR A 238 16.02 6.33 -9.04
C TYR A 238 17.53 6.18 -9.24
N GLU A 239 18.26 5.57 -8.32
CA GLU A 239 19.71 5.34 -8.47
C GLU A 239 20.05 4.54 -9.74
N LEU A 240 19.24 3.53 -10.06
CA LEU A 240 19.41 2.64 -11.22
C LEU A 240 19.00 3.30 -12.55
N HIS A 241 18.03 4.23 -12.54
CA HIS A 241 17.37 4.69 -13.76
C HIS A 241 17.34 6.21 -13.95
N LYS A 242 17.93 7.01 -13.06
CA LYS A 242 17.89 8.50 -13.09
C LYS A 242 18.23 9.14 -14.43
N ASP A 243 19.10 8.52 -15.23
CA ASP A 243 19.50 9.06 -16.53
C ASP A 243 18.42 8.89 -17.61
N HIS A 244 17.40 8.06 -17.35
CA HIS A 244 16.26 7.81 -18.24
C HIS A 244 14.93 8.39 -17.69
N LEU A 245 14.96 9.04 -16.53
CA LEU A 245 13.78 9.63 -15.91
C LEU A 245 13.61 11.08 -16.36
N SER A 246 12.52 11.35 -17.07
CA SER A 246 12.12 12.70 -17.47
C SER A 246 10.60 12.82 -17.47
N ASN A 247 10.10 14.04 -17.25
CA ASN A 247 8.66 14.35 -17.25
C ASN A 247 7.83 13.36 -16.40
N CYS A 248 8.28 13.09 -15.18
CA CYS A 248 7.68 12.04 -14.37
C CYS A 248 7.59 12.39 -12.90
N ARG A 249 6.72 11.67 -12.21
CA ARG A 249 6.54 11.73 -10.76
C ARG A 249 6.72 10.34 -10.17
N LEU A 250 7.62 10.24 -9.21
CA LEU A 250 7.85 9.04 -8.40
C LEU A 250 6.89 9.07 -7.20
N VAL A 251 6.21 7.95 -6.92
CA VAL A 251 5.21 7.83 -5.87
C VAL A 251 5.44 6.57 -5.04
N ALA A 252 5.76 6.71 -3.76
CA ALA A 252 5.86 5.58 -2.83
C ALA A 252 4.56 5.50 -2.03
N MET A 253 3.85 4.40 -2.23
CA MET A 253 2.50 4.17 -1.75
C MET A 253 2.46 3.68 -0.28
N ASN A 254 3.61 3.29 0.29
CA ASN A 254 3.70 2.68 1.63
C ASN A 254 2.78 1.45 1.77
N GLY A 255 2.76 0.61 0.74
CA GLY A 255 1.84 -0.50 0.51
C GLY A 255 1.03 -0.32 -0.77
N LEU A 256 0.39 -1.38 -1.26
CA LEU A 256 -0.31 -1.41 -2.56
C LEU A 256 -1.65 -0.64 -2.49
N ASN A 257 -1.64 0.66 -2.82
CA ASN A 257 -2.81 1.53 -2.72
C ASN A 257 -2.99 2.43 -3.95
N LYS A 258 -3.89 2.02 -4.87
CA LYS A 258 -4.28 2.76 -6.08
C LYS A 258 -4.76 4.19 -5.79
N GLY A 259 -5.37 4.43 -4.63
CA GLY A 259 -5.85 5.76 -4.23
C GLY A 259 -4.73 6.79 -4.07
N ILE A 260 -3.52 6.35 -3.69
CA ILE A 260 -2.35 7.23 -3.59
C ILE A 260 -1.88 7.65 -4.99
N ILE A 261 -1.86 6.74 -5.96
CA ILE A 261 -1.55 7.04 -7.36
C ILE A 261 -2.58 8.04 -7.92
N SER A 262 -3.86 7.79 -7.67
CA SER A 262 -4.95 8.68 -8.08
C SER A 262 -4.77 10.10 -7.54
N ARG A 263 -4.48 10.24 -6.23
CA ARG A 263 -4.19 11.54 -5.61
C ARG A 263 -2.94 12.20 -6.19
N ALA A 264 -1.86 11.44 -6.35
CA ALA A 264 -0.61 11.96 -6.88
C ALA A 264 -0.75 12.53 -8.30
N ILE A 265 -1.59 11.92 -9.14
CA ILE A 265 -1.91 12.45 -10.49
C ILE A 265 -2.70 13.74 -10.38
N VAL A 266 -3.77 13.77 -9.58
CA VAL A 266 -4.59 14.99 -9.41
C VAL A 266 -3.74 16.15 -8.89
N GLU A 267 -2.92 15.92 -7.87
CA GLU A 267 -2.04 16.95 -7.30
C GLU A 267 -0.91 17.36 -8.28
N ALA A 268 -0.54 16.52 -9.24
CA ALA A 268 0.43 16.84 -10.28
C ALA A 268 -0.17 17.82 -11.30
N LEU A 269 -1.41 17.58 -11.69
CA LEU A 269 -2.10 18.31 -12.77
C LEU A 269 -2.85 19.54 -12.27
N CYS A 270 -3.11 19.66 -10.96
CA CYS A 270 -3.70 20.86 -10.36
C CYS A 270 -2.65 21.92 -10.07
N ALA A 271 -3.03 23.19 -10.26
CA ALA A 271 -2.21 24.34 -9.87
C ALA A 271 -2.08 24.44 -8.34
N ASP A 272 -3.21 24.36 -7.64
CA ASP A 272 -3.29 24.54 -6.20
C ASP A 272 -4.41 23.68 -5.57
N LYS A 273 -4.55 23.79 -4.25
CA LYS A 273 -5.52 23.04 -3.44
C LYS A 273 -6.97 23.40 -3.71
N THR A 274 -7.26 24.58 -4.24
CA THR A 274 -8.62 24.99 -4.62
C THR A 274 -9.12 24.15 -5.80
N TYR A 275 -8.28 23.91 -6.79
CA TYR A 275 -8.62 23.00 -7.91
C TYR A 275 -8.81 21.56 -7.42
N VAL A 276 -7.97 21.11 -6.49
CA VAL A 276 -8.11 19.79 -5.87
C VAL A 276 -9.47 19.65 -5.16
N LYS A 277 -9.90 20.67 -4.39
CA LYS A 277 -11.22 20.68 -3.73
C LYS A 277 -12.38 20.63 -4.73
N LYS A 278 -12.34 21.40 -5.81
CA LYS A 278 -13.37 21.37 -6.87
C LYS A 278 -13.52 19.98 -7.49
N ILE A 279 -12.42 19.25 -7.65
CA ILE A 279 -12.46 17.86 -8.10
C ILE A 279 -13.10 16.97 -7.03
N GLU A 280 -12.69 17.14 -5.77
CA GLU A 280 -13.21 16.34 -4.65
C GLU A 280 -14.71 16.52 -4.38
N GLU A 281 -15.27 17.68 -4.71
CA GLU A 281 -16.72 17.95 -4.72
C GLU A 281 -17.49 17.09 -5.73
N GLN A 282 -16.84 16.69 -6.84
CA GLN A 282 -17.45 15.90 -7.91
C GLN A 282 -17.14 14.40 -7.79
N VAL A 283 -15.92 14.07 -7.37
CA VAL A 283 -15.46 12.70 -7.19
C VAL A 283 -14.35 12.69 -6.13
N SER A 284 -14.48 11.79 -5.14
CA SER A 284 -13.41 11.53 -4.19
C SER A 284 -12.08 11.32 -4.92
N ILE A 285 -11.03 12.05 -4.53
CA ILE A 285 -9.74 12.05 -5.23
C ILE A 285 -9.16 10.64 -5.37
N ASN A 286 -9.40 9.78 -4.38
CA ASN A 286 -8.91 8.39 -4.36
C ASN A 286 -9.56 7.49 -5.43
N ARG A 287 -10.68 7.92 -6.01
CA ARG A 287 -11.44 7.22 -7.06
C ARG A 287 -11.37 7.94 -8.40
N TRP A 288 -10.76 9.12 -8.45
CA TRP A 288 -10.68 9.93 -9.66
C TRP A 288 -10.06 9.16 -10.83
N LEU A 289 -8.96 8.43 -10.59
CA LEU A 289 -8.30 7.61 -11.62
C LEU A 289 -9.24 6.57 -12.24
N GLN A 290 -10.02 5.86 -11.43
CA GLN A 290 -11.01 4.91 -11.96
C GLN A 290 -12.10 5.64 -12.73
N LYS A 291 -12.59 6.77 -12.19
CA LYS A 291 -13.66 7.54 -12.80
C LYS A 291 -13.28 8.04 -14.20
N ILE A 292 -12.05 8.54 -14.40
CA ILE A 292 -11.59 8.99 -15.71
C ILE A 292 -11.39 7.83 -16.69
N ASP A 293 -10.91 6.67 -16.19
CA ASP A 293 -10.77 5.46 -16.99
C ASP A 293 -12.12 4.97 -17.52
N ASP A 294 -13.12 4.90 -16.63
CA ASP A 294 -14.49 4.50 -16.98
C ASP A 294 -15.13 5.46 -17.99
N LEU A 295 -14.89 6.77 -17.85
CA LEU A 295 -15.40 7.78 -18.78
C LEU A 295 -14.75 7.64 -20.16
N ALA A 296 -13.43 7.45 -20.21
CA ALA A 296 -12.72 7.20 -21.46
C ALA A 296 -13.27 5.94 -22.17
N GLY A 297 -13.51 4.86 -21.42
CA GLY A 297 -14.10 3.63 -21.95
C GLY A 297 -15.50 3.83 -22.53
N LYS A 298 -16.37 4.59 -21.85
CA LYS A 298 -17.72 4.92 -22.35
C LYS A 298 -17.70 5.73 -23.64
N SER A 299 -16.68 6.56 -23.83
CA SER A 299 -16.48 7.35 -25.04
C SER A 299 -15.59 6.66 -26.07
N ASN A 300 -15.21 5.39 -25.85
CA ASN A 300 -14.28 4.64 -26.68
C ASN A 300 -12.94 5.37 -26.96
N ALA A 301 -12.48 6.16 -25.99
CA ALA A 301 -11.27 6.96 -26.05
C ALA A 301 -10.14 6.32 -25.23
N LYS A 302 -8.89 6.65 -25.57
CA LYS A 302 -7.69 6.33 -24.79
C LYS A 302 -7.04 7.60 -24.26
N ILE A 303 -6.44 7.51 -23.07
CA ILE A 303 -5.72 8.60 -22.41
C ILE A 303 -4.22 8.35 -22.60
N GLU A 304 -3.70 8.75 -23.76
CA GLU A 304 -2.31 8.44 -24.17
C GLU A 304 -1.28 9.39 -23.56
N LYS A 305 -1.73 10.54 -23.04
CA LYS A 305 -0.90 11.58 -22.41
C LYS A 305 -0.44 11.22 -20.99
N LEU A 306 -0.91 10.12 -20.44
CA LEU A 306 -0.59 9.63 -19.09
C LEU A 306 -0.16 8.16 -19.18
N LYS A 307 0.95 7.82 -18.55
CA LYS A 307 1.40 6.42 -18.38
C LYS A 307 1.67 6.13 -16.91
N ILE A 308 1.31 4.93 -16.46
CA ILE A 308 1.51 4.49 -15.08
C ILE A 308 2.43 3.27 -15.09
N ILE A 309 3.62 3.42 -14.53
CA ILE A 309 4.59 2.34 -14.34
C ILE A 309 4.46 1.85 -12.90
N LEU A 310 4.07 0.60 -12.72
CA LEU A 310 4.02 -0.06 -11.42
C LEU A 310 5.37 -0.74 -11.18
N ALA A 311 6.29 -0.04 -10.53
CA ALA A 311 7.63 -0.52 -10.18
C ALA A 311 7.58 -1.27 -8.84
N LEU A 312 7.17 -2.54 -8.88
CA LEU A 312 6.80 -3.34 -7.70
C LEU A 312 7.82 -4.45 -7.42
N ASP A 313 7.73 -5.03 -6.22
CA ASP A 313 8.56 -6.16 -5.82
C ASP A 313 8.20 -7.40 -6.66
N ASN A 314 9.23 -8.18 -7.01
CA ASN A 314 9.07 -9.48 -7.64
C ASN A 314 9.02 -10.55 -6.56
N ASP A 315 7.85 -10.81 -5.99
CA ASP A 315 7.67 -11.79 -4.93
C ASP A 315 6.77 -12.96 -5.34
N ALA A 316 6.95 -14.08 -4.64
CA ALA A 316 6.07 -15.23 -4.73
C ALA A 316 4.85 -15.03 -3.79
N PRO A 317 3.68 -15.58 -4.14
CA PRO A 317 2.52 -15.56 -3.27
C PRO A 317 2.84 -16.16 -1.89
N LYS A 318 2.34 -15.55 -0.82
CA LYS A 318 2.57 -16.01 0.56
C LYS A 318 1.28 -16.42 1.22
N PHE A 319 1.22 -17.62 1.78
CA PHE A 319 0.09 -18.01 2.61
C PHE A 319 0.16 -17.30 3.96
N ASN A 320 -0.91 -16.60 4.32
CA ASN A 320 -1.12 -16.00 5.63
C ASN A 320 -2.02 -16.93 6.47
N PRO A 321 -1.47 -17.61 7.50
CA PRO A 321 -2.21 -18.55 8.33
C PRO A 321 -3.37 -17.92 9.12
N GLN A 322 -3.27 -16.62 9.44
CA GLN A 322 -4.26 -15.92 10.25
C GLN A 322 -5.50 -15.54 9.42
N SER A 323 -5.31 -15.30 8.12
CA SER A 323 -6.41 -15.00 7.19
C SER A 323 -6.86 -16.20 6.37
N GLY A 324 -6.14 -17.33 6.43
CA GLY A 324 -6.41 -18.54 5.67
C GLY A 324 -6.25 -18.35 4.15
N ARG A 325 -5.43 -17.39 3.72
CA ARG A 325 -5.34 -16.94 2.32
C ARG A 325 -3.92 -16.79 1.85
N VAL A 326 -3.75 -17.00 0.56
CA VAL A 326 -2.58 -16.51 -0.15
C VAL A 326 -2.70 -14.99 -0.29
N GLU A 327 -1.81 -14.25 0.35
CA GLU A 327 -1.61 -12.82 0.11
C GLU A 327 -1.22 -12.61 -1.35
N ILE A 328 -1.89 -11.65 -1.99
CA ILE A 328 -1.61 -11.28 -3.37
C ILE A 328 -0.20 -10.68 -3.38
N PRO A 329 0.78 -11.32 -4.05
CA PRO A 329 2.12 -10.77 -4.16
C PRO A 329 2.07 -9.44 -4.90
N ALA A 330 3.06 -8.59 -4.63
CA ALA A 330 3.09 -7.23 -5.15
C ALA A 330 3.00 -7.17 -6.67
N LYS A 331 3.72 -8.04 -7.36
CA LYS A 331 3.66 -8.18 -8.83
C LYS A 331 2.24 -8.37 -9.38
N ASP A 332 1.35 -9.01 -8.61
CA ASP A 332 -0.02 -9.31 -9.02
C ASP A 332 -0.97 -8.12 -8.79
N PHE A 333 -0.50 -7.04 -8.13
CA PHE A 333 -1.27 -5.81 -7.98
C PHE A 333 -1.72 -5.25 -9.34
N TYR A 334 -0.89 -5.42 -10.36
CA TYR A 334 -1.21 -5.05 -11.75
C TYR A 334 -2.53 -5.67 -12.22
N HIS A 335 -2.77 -6.96 -11.95
CA HIS A 335 -3.99 -7.65 -12.35
C HIS A 335 -5.24 -7.08 -11.66
N SER A 336 -5.09 -6.64 -10.42
CA SER A 336 -6.16 -5.98 -9.66
C SER A 336 -6.27 -4.47 -9.92
N PHE A 337 -5.39 -3.90 -10.74
CA PHE A 337 -5.30 -2.44 -10.91
C PHE A 337 -6.54 -1.87 -11.61
N GLY A 338 -7.09 -2.61 -12.58
CA GLY A 338 -8.42 -2.34 -13.15
C GLY A 338 -8.55 -1.04 -13.95
N ILE A 339 -7.46 -0.61 -14.60
CA ILE A 339 -7.40 0.56 -15.47
C ILE A 339 -7.12 0.06 -16.89
N ASN A 340 -7.99 0.39 -17.84
CA ASN A 340 -8.00 -0.22 -19.18
C ASN A 340 -7.76 0.79 -20.32
N ASN A 341 -7.93 2.08 -20.06
CA ASN A 341 -7.89 3.16 -21.04
C ASN A 341 -6.73 4.14 -20.83
N ILE A 342 -5.91 3.89 -19.81
CA ILE A 342 -4.60 4.50 -19.58
C ILE A 342 -3.57 3.37 -19.67
N GLU A 343 -2.41 3.61 -20.26
CA GLU A 343 -1.36 2.59 -20.33
C GLU A 343 -0.76 2.35 -18.93
N VAL A 344 -0.86 1.11 -18.47
CA VAL A 344 -0.31 0.64 -17.20
C VAL A 344 0.75 -0.42 -17.49
N ILE A 345 1.97 -0.19 -17.03
CA ILE A 345 3.13 -1.03 -17.32
C ILE A 345 3.63 -1.62 -16.00
N PRO A 346 3.54 -2.94 -15.79
CA PRO A 346 4.18 -3.56 -14.65
C PRO A 346 5.69 -3.62 -14.90
N HIS A 347 6.50 -3.15 -13.94
CA HIS A 347 7.96 -3.24 -13.99
C HIS A 347 8.50 -3.84 -12.69
N MET A 348 9.29 -4.89 -12.78
CA MET A 348 9.81 -5.62 -11.62
C MET A 348 11.28 -5.96 -11.85
N PRO A 349 12.11 -5.99 -10.79
CA PRO A 349 13.46 -6.47 -10.90
C PRO A 349 13.47 -7.98 -11.18
N LYS A 350 14.47 -8.47 -11.92
CA LYS A 350 14.61 -9.90 -12.22
C LYS A 350 15.02 -10.66 -10.95
N CYS A 351 14.44 -11.83 -10.69
CA CYS A 351 15.01 -12.72 -9.67
C CYS A 351 16.30 -13.34 -10.21
N HIS A 352 17.41 -13.13 -9.52
CA HIS A 352 18.70 -13.76 -9.83
C HIS A 352 18.74 -15.21 -9.33
N GLU A 353 19.75 -15.97 -9.74
CA GLU A 353 19.89 -17.38 -9.37
C GLU A 353 19.86 -17.58 -7.84
N GLY A 354 19.06 -18.54 -7.38
CA GLY A 354 18.85 -18.81 -5.95
C GLY A 354 17.94 -17.81 -5.21
N MET A 355 17.40 -16.78 -5.88
CA MET A 355 16.44 -15.84 -5.30
C MET A 355 14.99 -16.20 -5.65
N THR A 356 14.14 -16.33 -4.62
CA THR A 356 12.69 -16.53 -4.78
C THR A 356 11.89 -15.23 -4.70
N LYS A 357 12.56 -14.13 -4.40
CA LYS A 357 12.02 -12.78 -4.37
C LYS A 357 13.12 -11.77 -4.71
N ASN A 358 12.77 -10.65 -5.33
CA ASN A 358 13.67 -9.52 -5.50
C ASN A 358 12.89 -8.20 -5.38
N ASP A 359 13.46 -7.21 -4.69
CA ASP A 359 12.95 -5.83 -4.63
C ASP A 359 13.95 -4.88 -5.30
N TRP A 360 13.58 -3.62 -5.52
CA TRP A 360 14.46 -2.68 -6.23
C TRP A 360 15.73 -2.35 -5.44
N ASN A 361 15.70 -2.51 -4.11
CA ASN A 361 16.88 -2.30 -3.28
C ASN A 361 17.84 -3.49 -3.35
N ASP A 362 17.31 -4.71 -3.36
CA ASP A 362 18.07 -5.94 -3.59
C ASP A 362 18.67 -5.93 -5.00
N GLU A 363 17.95 -5.49 -6.03
CA GLU A 363 18.48 -5.30 -7.40
C GLU A 363 19.65 -4.29 -7.43
N LEU A 364 19.50 -3.14 -6.76
CA LEU A 364 20.58 -2.16 -6.66
C LEU A 364 21.82 -2.76 -5.98
N LYS A 365 21.63 -3.49 -4.88
CA LYS A 365 22.73 -4.15 -4.18
C LYS A 365 23.37 -5.24 -5.04
N TYR A 366 22.59 -6.00 -5.81
CA TYR A 366 23.09 -6.99 -6.75
C TYR A 366 24.02 -6.35 -7.79
N GLN A 367 23.55 -5.31 -8.48
CA GLN A 367 24.33 -4.63 -9.53
C GLN A 367 25.61 -3.96 -9.00
N LYS A 368 25.62 -3.61 -7.70
CA LYS A 368 26.80 -3.05 -7.02
C LYS A 368 27.69 -4.10 -6.34
N GLY A 369 27.38 -5.39 -6.46
CA GLY A 369 28.13 -6.48 -5.81
C GLY A 369 28.04 -6.48 -4.27
N LEU A 370 26.98 -5.89 -3.71
CA LEU A 370 26.77 -5.76 -2.26
C LEU A 370 25.88 -6.88 -1.68
N LEU A 371 25.16 -7.62 -2.53
CA LEU A 371 24.51 -8.86 -2.10
C LEU A 371 25.57 -9.93 -1.94
N LYS A 372 25.85 -10.32 -0.69
CA LYS A 372 26.60 -11.54 -0.41
C LYS A 372 25.76 -12.71 -0.94
N GLU A 373 26.33 -13.54 -1.81
CA GLU A 373 25.71 -14.80 -2.21
C GLU A 373 25.22 -15.51 -0.95
N LYS A 374 23.96 -15.95 -0.95
CA LYS A 374 23.55 -16.94 0.04
C LYS A 374 24.46 -18.13 -0.19
N VAL A 375 25.34 -18.43 0.78
CA VAL A 375 26.00 -19.73 0.83
C VAL A 375 24.89 -20.75 0.60
N PRO A 376 24.96 -21.56 -0.48
CA PRO A 376 23.90 -22.49 -0.80
C PRO A 376 23.63 -23.31 0.45
N SER A 377 22.36 -23.39 0.86
CA SER A 377 21.95 -24.28 1.92
C SER A 377 22.49 -25.65 1.55
N VAL A 378 23.42 -26.17 2.36
CA VAL A 378 24.00 -27.50 2.15
C VAL A 378 22.82 -28.44 1.93
N SER A 379 22.71 -28.99 0.71
CA SER A 379 21.60 -29.88 0.41
C SER A 379 21.76 -31.13 1.29
N LEU A 380 20.65 -31.80 1.61
CA LEU A 380 20.73 -33.09 2.30
C LEU A 380 21.61 -34.07 1.51
N GLN A 381 21.63 -33.95 0.18
CA GLN A 381 22.51 -34.73 -0.68
C GLN A 381 23.99 -34.42 -0.43
N HIS A 382 24.37 -33.15 -0.33
CA HIS A 382 25.75 -32.76 0.02
C HIS A 382 26.17 -33.23 1.42
N THR A 383 25.20 -33.32 2.35
CA THR A 383 25.43 -33.88 3.69
C THR A 383 25.62 -35.40 3.63
N ILE A 384 24.87 -36.10 2.78
CA ILE A 384 25.00 -37.54 2.52
C ILE A 384 26.36 -37.84 1.86
N ASP A 385 26.76 -37.06 0.85
CA ASP A 385 28.01 -37.25 0.13
C ASP A 385 29.23 -37.05 1.05
N MET A 386 29.16 -36.08 1.97
CA MET A 386 30.17 -35.87 3.02
C MET A 386 30.29 -37.06 4.00
N VAL A 387 29.18 -37.73 4.32
CA VAL A 387 29.19 -38.93 5.19
C VAL A 387 29.77 -40.12 4.44
N GLN A 388 29.41 -40.30 3.17
CA GLN A 388 29.96 -41.37 2.32
C GLN A 388 31.46 -41.23 2.09
N HIS A 389 31.96 -39.99 1.92
CA HIS A 389 33.38 -39.74 1.72
C HIS A 389 34.23 -40.00 2.98
N ASN A 390 33.66 -39.80 4.18
CA ASN A 390 34.31 -40.12 5.46
C ASN A 390 34.28 -41.63 5.82
N LEU A 391 33.35 -42.38 5.24
CA LEU A 391 33.31 -43.85 5.35
C LEU A 391 34.34 -44.50 4.43
N SER A 392 34.54 -43.97 3.23
CA SER A 392 35.56 -44.44 2.28
C SER A 392 37.00 -44.26 2.76
N SER A 393 37.27 -43.32 3.68
CA SER A 393 38.61 -43.04 4.20
C SER A 393 39.00 -43.88 5.43
N LYS A 394 38.14 -44.78 5.91
CA LYS A 394 38.40 -45.63 7.08
C LYS A 394 38.78 -47.08 6.76
N ASP A 395 38.68 -47.51 5.51
CA ASP A 395 39.05 -48.86 5.10
C ASP A 395 40.38 -48.88 4.33
N THR A 396 41.49 -48.74 5.08
CA THR A 396 42.76 -49.34 4.66
C THR A 396 43.64 -49.60 5.88
N PRO A 397 43.65 -50.82 6.45
CA PRO A 397 44.80 -51.31 7.18
C PRO A 397 45.80 -51.87 6.15
N ALA A 398 46.96 -51.21 6.04
CA ALA A 398 48.13 -51.83 5.46
C ALA A 398 48.55 -53.02 6.35
N ILE A 399 48.67 -54.20 5.75
CA ILE A 399 49.39 -55.33 6.34
C ILE A 399 50.58 -55.57 5.40
N ASP A 400 51.76 -55.13 5.85
CA ASP A 400 53.06 -55.52 5.30
C ASP A 400 53.35 -56.99 5.67
N PHE A 401 53.93 -57.72 4.73
CA PHE A 401 54.76 -58.91 4.96
C PHE A 401 56.10 -58.73 4.26
#